data_AF-A0A9D5JI98-F1
#
_entry.id   AF-A0A9D5JI98-F1
#
_cell.length_a   1.000
_cell.length_b   1.000
_cell.length_c   1.000
_cell.angle_alpha   90.00
_cell.angle_beta   90.00
_cell.angle_gamma   90.00
#
_symmetry.space_group_name_H-M   'P 1'
#
loop_
_entity.id
_entity.type
_entity.pdbx_description
1 polymer ?
#
loop_
_entity_poly.entity_id
_entity_poly.type
_entity_poly.pdbx_seq_one_letter_code
_entity_poly.pdbx_strand_id
1 'polypeptide(L)' 'MSDQKTLDLFKKILNSRILSRSQLAKEQTDQSDIENSLQALKSLGLINEKKSAFHDFDKYYPTKEGLEVEKIIK' A
#
# COMPACT_ATOMS: atom_id res chain seq x y z
N MET A 1 -1.79 10.13 -12.75
CA MET A 1 -1.19 9.18 -11.79
C MET A 1 -0.30 8.24 -12.59
N SER A 2 0.92 7.93 -12.13
CA SER A 2 1.80 6.99 -12.84
C SER A 2 1.69 5.60 -12.20
N ASP A 3 1.34 4.59 -13.00
CA ASP A 3 1.20 3.19 -12.56
C ASP A 3 2.45 2.66 -11.84
N GLN A 4 3.62 3.24 -12.18
CA GLN A 4 4.89 2.92 -11.53
C GLN A 4 4.91 3.24 -10.04
N LYS A 5 4.34 4.39 -9.61
CA LYS A 5 4.31 4.78 -8.19
C LYS A 5 3.44 3.82 -7.35
N THR A 6 2.31 3.41 -7.92
CA THR A 6 1.40 2.45 -7.30
C THR A 6 2.07 1.08 -7.14
N LEU A 7 2.79 0.63 -8.17
CA LEU A 7 3.55 -0.62 -8.13
C LEU A 7 4.67 -0.57 -7.08
N ASP A 8 5.42 0.54 -7.01
CA ASP A 8 6.49 0.71 -6.02
C ASP A 8 5.93 0.70 -4.59
N LEU A 9 4.80 1.38 -4.35
CA LEU A 9 4.10 1.34 -3.07
C LEU A 9 3.65 -0.09 -2.71
N PHE A 10 3.08 -0.80 -3.68
CA PHE A 10 2.64 -2.18 -3.48
C PHE A 10 3.81 -3.10 -3.11
N LYS A 11 4.93 -3.00 -3.83
CA LYS A 11 6.16 -3.75 -3.53
C LYS A 11 6.67 -3.48 -2.12
N LYS A 12 6.59 -2.24 -1.63
CA LYS A 12 6.95 -1.91 -0.24
C LYS A 12 6.04 -2.62 0.77
N ILE A 13 4.72 -2.58 0.56
CA ILE A 13 3.76 -3.27 1.43
C ILE A 13 4.01 -4.78 1.44
N LEU A 14 4.33 -5.36 0.27
CA LEU A 14 4.69 -6.78 0.16
C LEU A 14 5.96 -7.14 0.93
N ASN A 15 7.03 -6.35 0.75
CA ASN A 15 8.32 -6.59 1.41
C ASN A 15 8.23 -6.46 2.93
N SER A 16 7.55 -5.43 3.43
CA SER A 16 7.39 -5.21 4.88
C SER A 16 6.30 -6.08 5.50
N ARG A 17 5.44 -6.72 4.69
CA ARG A 17 4.22 -7.47 5.07
C ARG A 17 3.16 -6.62 5.78
N ILE A 18 3.54 -5.51 6.38
CA ILE A 18 2.67 -4.51 7.01
C ILE A 18 3.36 -3.15 7.03
N LEU A 19 2.62 -2.09 6.69
CA LEU A 19 3.10 -0.70 6.76
C LEU A 19 2.04 0.20 7.38
N SER A 20 2.44 1.13 8.23
CA SER A 20 1.54 2.19 8.71
C SER A 20 1.51 3.39 7.78
N ARG A 21 0.43 4.16 7.82
CA ARG A 21 0.27 5.42 7.08
C ARG A 21 1.44 6.38 7.34
N SER A 22 1.84 6.54 8.59
CA SER A 22 2.99 7.35 9.00
C SER A 22 4.32 6.86 8.42
N GLN A 23 4.50 5.56 8.19
CA GLN A 23 5.69 5.03 7.51
C GLN A 23 5.65 5.37 6.01
N LEU A 24 4.49 5.22 5.38
CA LEU A 24 4.30 5.56 3.96
C LEU A 24 4.51 7.06 3.70
N ALA A 25 4.00 7.91 4.58
CA ALA A 25 4.09 9.37 4.47
C ALA A 25 5.51 9.92 4.66
N LYS A 26 6.39 9.21 5.37
CA LYS A 26 7.80 9.60 5.53
C LYS A 26 8.64 9.37 4.28
N GLU A 27 8.22 8.47 3.39
CA GLU A 27 9.01 8.03 2.25
C GLU A 27 8.57 8.63 0.91
N GLN A 28 7.39 9.22 0.84
CA GLN A 28 6.87 9.83 -0.38
C GLN A 28 6.52 11.30 -0.17
N THR A 29 6.94 12.14 -1.12
CA THR A 29 6.82 13.60 -1.07
C THR A 29 5.39 14.11 -1.23
N ASP A 30 4.48 13.33 -1.83
CA ASP A 30 3.09 13.73 -2.10
C ASP A 30 2.09 12.78 -1.44
N GLN A 31 1.38 13.29 -0.43
CA GLN A 31 0.37 12.52 0.31
C GLN A 31 -0.84 12.12 -0.56
N SER A 32 -1.17 12.92 -1.57
CA SER A 32 -2.30 12.67 -2.46
C SER A 32 -2.05 11.46 -3.36
N ASP A 33 -0.81 11.33 -3.84
CA ASP A 33 -0.38 10.18 -4.65
C ASP A 33 -0.42 8.86 -3.85
N ILE A 34 -0.09 8.91 -2.55
CA ILE A 34 -0.18 7.74 -1.66
C ILE A 34 -1.64 7.33 -1.47
N GLU A 35 -2.55 8.28 -1.17
CA GLU A 35 -3.98 7.97 -1.00
C GLU A 35 -4.56 7.31 -2.25
N ASN A 36 -4.32 7.91 -3.41
CA ASN A 36 -4.81 7.39 -4.68
C ASN A 36 -4.27 5.98 -4.98
N SER A 37 -2.99 5.74 -4.68
CA SER A 37 -2.35 4.43 -4.86
C SER A 37 -2.92 3.38 -3.90
N LEU A 38 -3.09 3.71 -2.62
CA LEU A 38 -3.69 2.79 -1.64
C LEU A 38 -5.15 2.48 -1.98
N GLN A 39 -5.90 3.49 -2.42
CA GLN A 39 -7.28 3.29 -2.87
C GLN A 39 -7.36 2.40 -4.10
N ALA A 40 -6.46 2.57 -5.07
CA ALA A 40 -6.37 1.70 -6.25
C ALA A 40 -6.05 0.25 -5.85
N LEU A 41 -5.02 0.04 -5.03
CA LEU A 41 -4.61 -1.29 -4.57
C LEU A 41 -5.70 -1.99 -3.74
N LYS A 42 -6.43 -1.24 -2.91
CA LYS A 42 -7.61 -1.77 -2.18
C LYS A 42 -8.75 -2.13 -3.13
N SER A 43 -9.02 -1.30 -4.14
CA SER A 43 -10.08 -1.54 -5.13
C SER A 43 -9.78 -2.77 -5.98
N LEU A 44 -8.50 -3.06 -6.23
CA LEU A 44 -8.04 -4.28 -6.89
C LEU A 44 -8.00 -5.50 -5.95
N GLY A 45 -8.32 -5.34 -4.67
CA GLY A 45 -8.28 -6.42 -3.69
C GLY A 45 -6.89 -6.94 -3.38
N LEU A 46 -5.83 -6.16 -3.63
CA LEU A 46 -4.43 -6.57 -3.42
C LEU A 46 -3.92 -6.28 -2.01
N ILE A 47 -4.51 -5.30 -1.34
CA ILE A 47 -4.18 -4.94 0.04
C ILE A 47 -5.44 -4.75 0.87
N ASN A 48 -5.31 -4.97 2.16
CA ASN A 48 -6.29 -4.62 3.18
C ASN A 48 -5.79 -3.42 3.99
N GLU A 49 -6.75 -2.66 4.52
CA GLU A 49 -6.51 -1.57 5.45
C GLU A 49 -7.17 -1.89 6.80
N LYS A 50 -6.40 -1.77 7.88
CA LYS A 50 -6.92 -1.76 9.24
C LYS A 50 -6.87 -0.33 9.76
N LYS A 51 -8.04 0.28 9.88
CA LYS A 51 -8.18 1.63 10.40
C LYS A 51 -7.87 1.69 11.89
N SER A 52 -7.21 2.76 12.30
CA SER A 52 -6.94 3.12 13.69
C SER A 52 -7.83 4.29 14.12
N ALA A 53 -7.90 4.56 15.43
CA ALA A 53 -8.54 5.78 15.95
C ALA A 53 -7.84 7.06 15.45
N PHE A 54 -6.59 6.92 15.00
CA PHE A 54 -5.76 7.96 14.43
C PHE A 54 -5.29 7.53 13.04
N HIS A 55 -5.68 8.27 12.00
CA HIS A 55 -5.41 7.94 10.60
C HIS A 55 -3.92 7.69 10.29
N ASP A 56 -3.00 8.38 10.97
CA ASP A 56 -1.55 8.17 10.82
C ASP A 56 -1.06 6.76 11.21
N PHE A 57 -1.91 6.01 11.89
CA PHE A 57 -1.65 4.65 12.36
C PHE A 57 -2.48 3.60 11.61
N ASP A 58 -3.18 3.98 10.55
CA ASP A 58 -3.81 3.03 9.65
C ASP A 58 -2.75 2.08 9.09
N LYS A 59 -3.05 0.77 9.12
CA LYS A 59 -2.10 -0.27 8.71
C LYS A 59 -2.56 -0.92 7.41
N TYR A 60 -1.63 -1.06 6.48
CA TYR A 60 -1.83 -1.67 5.18
C TYR A 60 -1.03 -2.97 5.11
N TYR A 61 -1.67 -4.04 4.67
CA TYR A 61 -1.08 -5.37 4.56
C TYR A 61 -1.61 -6.07 3.30
N PRO A 62 -0.81 -6.93 2.66
CA PRO A 62 -1.25 -7.61 1.45
C PRO A 62 -2.35 -8.62 1.74
N THR A 63 -3.27 -8.76 0.79
CA THR A 63 -4.29 -9.82 0.79
C THR A 63 -3.68 -11.13 0.27
N LYS A 64 -4.46 -12.22 0.27
CA LYS A 64 -4.01 -13.48 -0.34
C LYS A 64 -3.69 -13.28 -1.82
N GLU A 65 -4.55 -12.54 -2.53
CA GLU A 65 -4.40 -12.17 -3.92
C GLU A 65 -3.14 -11.32 -4.13
N GLY A 66 -2.89 -10.34 -3.25
CA GLY A 66 -1.67 -9.53 -3.29
C GLY A 66 -0.40 -10.36 -3.16
N LEU A 67 -0.41 -11.38 -2.30
CA LEU A 67 0.71 -12.31 -2.13
C LEU A 67 0.91 -13.24 -3.34
N GLU A 68 -0.15 -13.62 -4.03
CA GLU A 68 -0.02 -14.36 -5.29
C GLU A 68 0.59 -13.46 -6.39
N VAL A 69 0.22 -12.18 -6.45
CA VAL A 69 0.84 -11.22 -7.37
C VAL A 69 2.32 -11.02 -7.07
N GLU A 70 2.75 -11.05 -5.79
CA GLU A 70 4.17 -11.02 -5.38
C GLU A 70 5.01 -12.05 -6.14
N LYS A 71 4.46 -13.24 -6.38
CA LYS A 71 5.16 -14.34 -7.08
C LYS A 71 5.39 -14.07 -8.56
N ILE A 72 4.59 -13.19 -9.18
CA ILE A 72 4.63 -12.86 -10.60
C ILE A 72 5.58 -11.68 -10.86
N ILE A 73 5.64 -10.74 -9.91
CA ILE A 73 6.40 -9.48 -10.06
C ILE A 73 7.80 -9.51 -9.42
N LYS A 74 8.22 -10.67 -8.90
CA LYS A 74 9.56 -10.96 -8.39
C LYS A 74 10.49 -11.40 -9.51
#